data_AF-A0A7V1RGI7-F1
#
_entry.id   AF-A0A7V1RGI7-F1
#
_cell.length_a   1.000
_cell.length_b   1.000
_cell.length_c   1.000
_cell.angle_alpha   90.00
_cell.angle_beta   90.00
_cell.angle_gamma   90.00
#
_symmetry.space_group_name_H-M   'P 1'
#
loop_
_entity.id
_entity.type
_entity.pdbx_description
1 polymer ?
#
loop_
_entity_poly.entity_id
_entity_poly.type
_entity_poly.pdbx_seq_one_letter_code
_entity_poly.pdbx_strand_id
1 'polypeptide(L)'
;MLRPSFPQCSRDATKKRWGVKSRAVHARKGLSPGARGGDSRLAAELRGQRRRRSRLRIVSVNAGLPRVARWKGGRVRTAIFKEPVSSPVAVGRLGLEGDGQADLRVHGGPARAVYAYPAQHYPLWRCELDLPGLSFGMFGENLTVEGLDEEAVRIGDRFRAGTAVIEATGPRLPCFKLALRLEREAVVERMLATGRTGVYFAVVREGIVAAGDRLELMERAAGAPTVAETARARSRTSSSDASDPSG
;
A
#
# COMPACT_ATOMS: atom_id res chain seq x y z
N MET A 1 -24.28 6.98 -6.03
CA MET A 1 -22.90 6.62 -5.65
C MET A 1 -22.86 5.17 -5.20
N LEU A 2 -22.29 4.26 -5.99
CA LEU A 2 -22.19 2.83 -5.63
C LEU A 2 -21.01 2.64 -4.67
N ARG A 3 -21.29 2.22 -3.43
CA ARG A 3 -20.26 1.83 -2.46
C ARG A 3 -19.63 0.51 -2.91
N PRO A 4 -18.29 0.40 -3.03
CA PRO A 4 -17.66 -0.88 -3.32
C PRO A 4 -17.96 -1.90 -2.21
N SER A 5 -18.34 -3.12 -2.62
CA SER A 5 -18.63 -4.23 -1.72
C SER A 5 -17.31 -4.84 -1.22
N PHE A 6 -16.96 -4.58 0.04
CA PHE A 6 -15.84 -5.22 0.71
C PHE A 6 -16.35 -6.28 1.70
N PRO A 7 -15.58 -7.36 1.95
CA PRO A 7 -15.96 -8.38 2.92
C PRO A 7 -16.17 -7.75 4.31
N GLN A 8 -17.29 -8.10 4.95
CA GLN A 8 -17.61 -7.68 6.32
C GLN A 8 -16.74 -8.41 7.34
N CYS A 9 -16.46 -7.74 8.45
CA CYS A 9 -15.74 -8.28 9.60
C CYS A 9 -16.38 -9.58 10.09
N SER A 10 -15.66 -10.71 10.08
CA SER A 10 -16.16 -11.92 10.75
C SER A 10 -15.99 -11.75 12.27
N ARG A 11 -17.01 -12.19 13.03
CA ARG A 11 -17.06 -12.09 14.50
C ARG A 11 -15.94 -12.84 15.23
N ASP A 12 -15.12 -13.61 14.53
CA ASP A 12 -13.96 -14.32 15.09
C ASP A 12 -12.71 -13.44 15.24
N ALA A 13 -12.67 -12.26 14.61
CA ALA A 13 -11.53 -11.34 14.70
C ALA A 13 -11.44 -10.59 16.04
N THR A 14 -12.49 -10.59 16.86
CA THR A 14 -12.59 -9.78 18.09
C THR A 14 -12.23 -10.52 19.38
N LYS A 15 -11.93 -11.83 19.35
CA LYS A 15 -11.71 -12.63 20.58
C LYS A 15 -10.29 -13.14 20.84
N LYS A 16 -9.28 -12.78 20.05
CA LYS A 16 -7.88 -13.11 20.38
C LYS A 16 -7.12 -11.87 20.84
N ARG A 17 -7.19 -11.63 22.15
CA ARG A 17 -6.19 -10.85 22.89
C ARG A 17 -4.82 -11.47 22.56
N TRP A 18 -3.98 -10.66 21.93
CA TRP A 18 -2.97 -11.09 20.96
C TRP A 18 -1.81 -11.87 21.59
N GLY A 19 -1.88 -13.20 21.49
CA GLY A 19 -0.78 -14.12 21.73
C GLY A 19 -0.52 -14.95 20.48
N VAL A 20 0.70 -14.84 19.93
CA VAL A 20 1.13 -15.59 18.75
C VAL A 20 1.38 -17.04 19.16
N LYS A 21 0.66 -17.99 18.55
CA LYS A 21 1.09 -19.40 18.51
C LYS A 21 1.14 -19.86 17.06
N SER A 22 2.33 -20.24 16.64
CA SER A 22 2.62 -20.96 15.42
C SER A 22 1.92 -22.33 15.44
N ARG A 23 1.34 -22.73 14.32
CA ARG A 23 0.98 -24.13 14.08
C ARG A 23 1.59 -24.59 12.76
N ALA A 24 2.28 -25.72 12.84
CA ALA A 24 2.91 -26.43 11.74
C ALA A 24 1.86 -27.01 10.78
N VAL A 25 2.18 -26.97 9.48
CA VAL A 25 1.40 -27.59 8.41
C VAL A 25 1.93 -29.01 8.20
N HIS A 26 1.05 -30.00 8.29
CA HIS A 26 1.34 -31.38 7.88
C HIS A 26 1.25 -31.51 6.35
N ALA A 27 2.28 -32.13 5.77
CA ALA A 27 2.30 -32.53 4.37
C ALA A 27 1.40 -33.75 4.12
N ARG A 28 0.72 -33.79 2.95
CA ARG A 28 0.17 -35.03 2.38
C ARG A 28 0.69 -35.20 0.95
N LYS A 29 1.07 -36.44 0.64
CA LYS A 29 1.57 -36.94 -0.66
C LYS A 29 0.46 -37.61 -1.48
N GLY A 30 0.66 -37.63 -2.81
CA GLY A 30 0.07 -38.54 -3.81
C GLY A 30 -1.17 -37.97 -4.54
N LEU A 31 -1.39 -38.14 -5.85
CA LEU A 31 -0.80 -38.97 -6.92
C LEU A 31 -1.16 -38.38 -8.31
N SER A 32 -0.58 -38.99 -9.35
CA SER A 32 -0.30 -38.60 -10.74
C SER A 32 -1.50 -38.53 -11.75
N PRO A 33 -1.31 -38.62 -13.10
CA PRO A 33 -1.51 -37.47 -14.00
C PRO A 33 -2.57 -37.70 -15.11
N GLY A 34 -2.98 -36.61 -15.77
CA GLY A 34 -3.55 -36.66 -17.11
C GLY A 34 -4.79 -35.80 -17.32
N ALA A 35 -4.69 -34.82 -18.22
CA ALA A 35 -5.61 -34.65 -19.35
C ALA A 35 -5.42 -33.26 -20.00
N ARG A 36 -5.44 -33.28 -21.33
CA ARG A 36 -5.39 -32.16 -22.27
C ARG A 36 -6.39 -31.05 -21.88
N GLY A 37 -5.88 -29.84 -21.61
CA GLY A 37 -6.72 -28.68 -21.22
C GLY A 37 -5.98 -27.33 -21.19
N GLY A 38 -4.91 -27.17 -21.98
CA GLY A 38 -4.04 -25.98 -21.92
C GLY A 38 -4.73 -24.67 -22.31
N ASP A 39 -5.61 -24.69 -23.32
CA ASP A 39 -6.20 -23.47 -23.89
C ASP A 39 -7.27 -22.83 -23.00
N SER A 40 -8.06 -23.62 -22.26
CA SER A 40 -9.16 -23.07 -21.45
C SER A 40 -8.67 -22.40 -20.17
N ARG A 41 -7.58 -22.91 -19.56
CA ARG A 41 -6.92 -22.30 -18.39
C ARG A 41 -6.19 -21.03 -18.76
N LEU A 42 -5.39 -21.04 -19.83
CA LEU A 42 -4.70 -19.83 -20.29
C LEU A 42 -5.70 -18.75 -20.69
N ALA A 43 -6.78 -19.09 -21.41
CA ALA A 43 -7.81 -18.12 -21.76
C ALA A 43 -8.61 -17.62 -20.53
N ALA A 44 -8.86 -18.45 -19.52
CA ALA A 44 -9.49 -18.02 -18.26
C ALA A 44 -8.57 -17.12 -17.43
N GLU A 45 -7.27 -17.42 -17.41
CA GLU A 45 -6.24 -16.62 -16.75
C GLU A 45 -6.06 -15.27 -17.45
N LEU A 46 -6.02 -15.25 -18.78
CA LEU A 46 -5.99 -14.02 -19.59
C LEU A 46 -7.27 -13.19 -19.45
N ARG A 47 -8.45 -13.82 -19.36
CA ARG A 47 -9.73 -13.14 -19.05
C ARG A 47 -9.76 -12.60 -17.62
N GLY A 48 -9.21 -13.34 -16.66
CA GLY A 48 -9.04 -12.90 -15.27
C GLY A 48 -8.08 -11.72 -15.14
N GLN A 49 -6.96 -11.76 -15.86
CA GLN A 49 -6.00 -10.66 -15.95
C GLN A 49 -6.60 -9.43 -16.64
N ARG A 50 -7.38 -9.60 -17.72
CA ARG A 50 -8.14 -8.51 -18.37
C ARG A 50 -9.21 -7.90 -17.44
N ARG A 51 -9.95 -8.71 -16.67
CA ARG A 51 -10.92 -8.20 -15.67
C ARG A 51 -10.27 -7.53 -14.47
N ARG A 52 -9.07 -7.96 -14.05
CA ARG A 52 -8.29 -7.27 -13.01
C ARG A 52 -7.75 -5.93 -13.54
N ARG A 53 -7.26 -5.90 -14.78
CA ARG A 53 -6.83 -4.66 -15.46
C ARG A 53 -7.96 -3.63 -15.61
N SER A 54 -9.21 -4.07 -15.78
CA SER A 54 -10.36 -3.15 -15.92
C SER A 54 -10.93 -2.60 -14.60
N ARG A 55 -10.34 -2.95 -13.44
CA ARG A 55 -10.77 -2.46 -12.11
C ARG A 55 -9.74 -1.57 -11.39
N LEU A 56 -8.60 -1.32 -12.02
CA LEU A 56 -7.55 -0.49 -11.45
C LEU A 56 -7.95 0.98 -11.56
N ARG A 57 -8.17 1.63 -10.40
CA ARG A 57 -8.60 3.03 -10.34
C ARG A 57 -8.13 3.74 -9.09
N ILE A 58 -8.01 5.05 -9.19
CA ILE A 58 -7.83 5.95 -8.06
C ILE A 58 -9.21 6.20 -7.45
N VAL A 59 -9.37 5.81 -6.18
CA VAL A 59 -10.61 6.00 -5.42
C VAL A 59 -10.58 7.32 -4.65
N SER A 60 -9.41 7.73 -4.20
CA SER A 60 -9.19 9.00 -3.50
C SER A 60 -7.82 9.56 -3.87
N VAL A 61 -7.77 10.87 -4.07
CA VAL A 61 -6.53 11.63 -4.07
C VAL A 61 -6.48 12.36 -2.73
N ASN A 62 -5.36 12.27 -2.01
CA ASN A 62 -5.20 12.87 -0.70
C ASN A 62 -3.93 13.70 -0.64
N ALA A 63 -4.00 14.85 0.00
CA ALA A 63 -2.88 15.76 0.19
C ALA A 63 -2.91 16.35 1.59
N GLY A 64 -1.75 16.81 2.06
CA GLY A 64 -1.66 17.54 3.32
C GLY A 64 -0.31 18.23 3.49
N LEU A 65 -0.34 19.43 4.07
CA LEU A 65 0.89 20.13 4.42
C LEU A 65 1.42 19.66 5.78
N PRO A 66 2.76 19.66 5.98
CA PRO A 66 3.37 19.33 7.26
C PRO A 66 2.82 20.20 8.38
N ARG A 67 2.41 19.55 9.47
CA ARG A 67 1.98 20.21 10.71
C ARG A 67 2.72 19.65 11.91
N VAL A 68 2.70 20.41 13.01
CA VAL A 68 3.24 19.95 14.29
C VAL A 68 2.15 19.16 15.02
N ALA A 69 2.47 17.95 15.47
CA ALA A 69 1.63 17.12 16.32
C ALA A 69 2.35 16.77 17.62
N ARG A 70 1.58 16.50 18.67
CA ARG A 70 2.13 16.03 19.95
C ARG A 70 2.23 14.50 19.95
N TRP A 71 3.34 13.96 20.44
CA TRP A 71 3.55 12.52 20.59
C TRP A 71 4.50 12.23 21.75
N LYS A 72 4.06 11.40 22.71
CA LYS A 72 4.83 11.04 23.92
C LYS A 72 5.50 12.24 24.61
N GLY A 73 4.75 13.34 24.76
CA GLY A 73 5.24 14.58 25.38
C GLY A 73 6.08 15.50 24.47
N GLY A 74 6.49 15.04 23.29
CA GLY A 74 7.28 15.82 22.31
C GLY A 74 6.44 16.46 21.20
N ARG A 75 7.07 17.39 20.45
CA ARG A 75 6.52 17.98 19.22
C ARG A 75 7.16 17.34 17.99
N VAL A 76 6.34 16.83 17.07
CA VAL A 76 6.76 16.15 15.84
C VAL A 76 6.21 16.90 14.63
N ARG A 77 7.07 17.41 13.75
CA ARG A 77 6.66 17.94 12.44
C ARG A 77 6.43 16.79 11.48
N THR A 78 5.23 16.69 10.90
CA THR A 78 4.82 15.54 10.09
C THR A 78 3.78 15.89 9.03
N ALA A 79 3.86 15.25 7.87
CA ALA A 79 2.87 15.32 6.79
C ALA A 79 1.98 14.06 6.72
N ILE A 80 1.95 13.25 7.78
CA ILE A 80 1.14 12.02 7.83
C ILE A 80 -0.37 12.30 7.78
N PHE A 81 -0.77 13.53 8.10
CA PHE A 81 -2.16 13.97 8.09
C PHE A 81 -2.52 14.43 6.69
N LYS A 82 -3.01 13.50 5.87
CA LYS A 82 -3.58 13.79 4.55
C LYS A 82 -5.08 13.64 4.59
N GLU A 83 -5.74 14.43 3.76
CA GLU A 83 -7.19 14.43 3.63
C GLU A 83 -7.58 14.33 2.15
N PRO A 84 -8.72 13.70 1.82
CA PRO A 84 -9.21 13.63 0.45
C PRO A 84 -9.39 15.03 -0.16
N VAL A 85 -8.94 15.20 -1.39
CA VAL A 85 -9.18 16.42 -2.18
C VAL A 85 -10.14 16.12 -3.32
N SER A 86 -11.07 17.04 -3.58
CA SER A 86 -12.14 16.86 -4.55
C SER A 86 -11.77 17.28 -5.97
N SER A 87 -10.79 18.18 -6.10
CA SER A 87 -10.35 18.72 -7.39
C SER A 87 -9.22 17.89 -8.00
N PRO A 88 -9.05 17.90 -9.33
CA PRO A 88 -7.85 17.36 -9.97
C PRO A 88 -6.58 18.01 -9.42
N VAL A 89 -5.51 17.23 -9.29
CA VAL A 89 -4.25 17.65 -8.65
C VAL A 89 -3.09 17.44 -9.59
N ALA A 90 -2.22 18.45 -9.71
CA ALA A 90 -0.97 18.31 -10.46
C ALA A 90 0.00 17.35 -9.74
N VAL A 91 0.63 16.45 -10.50
CA VAL A 91 1.63 15.49 -10.04
C VAL A 91 2.96 15.86 -10.67
N GLY A 92 3.88 16.37 -9.85
CA GLY A 92 5.23 16.75 -10.24
C GLY A 92 6.28 15.72 -9.79
N ARG A 93 7.52 15.89 -10.24
CA ARG A 93 8.65 14.99 -9.92
C ARG A 93 8.93 14.80 -8.43
N LEU A 94 8.49 15.73 -7.58
CA LEU A 94 8.73 15.69 -6.13
C LEU A 94 7.47 15.40 -5.31
N GLY A 95 6.29 15.33 -5.92
CA GLY A 95 5.04 15.07 -5.21
C GLY A 95 3.83 15.70 -5.88
N LEU A 96 2.70 15.63 -5.17
CA LEU A 96 1.45 16.24 -5.58
C LEU A 96 1.41 17.70 -5.15
N GLU A 97 0.79 18.55 -5.97
CA GLU A 97 0.45 19.91 -5.57
C GLU A 97 -0.43 19.90 -4.31
N GLY A 98 -0.13 20.79 -3.35
CA GLY A 98 -0.79 20.85 -2.05
C GLY A 98 -0.34 19.78 -1.04
N ASP A 99 0.50 18.82 -1.44
CA ASP A 99 1.11 17.84 -0.53
C ASP A 99 2.54 18.25 -0.19
N GLY A 100 2.85 18.37 1.10
CA GLY A 100 4.21 18.71 1.54
C GLY A 100 4.92 17.49 2.13
N GLN A 101 6.22 17.37 1.88
CA GLN A 101 7.05 16.32 2.46
C GLN A 101 7.85 16.90 3.65
N ALA A 102 7.62 16.39 4.85
CA ALA A 102 8.25 16.93 6.07
C ALA A 102 9.76 16.61 6.18
N ASP A 103 10.21 15.51 5.57
CA ASP A 103 11.63 15.15 5.45
C ASP A 103 11.86 14.37 4.14
N LEU A 104 12.55 15.00 3.19
CA LEU A 104 12.85 14.44 1.86
C LEU A 104 13.83 13.26 1.91
N ARG A 105 14.65 13.13 2.96
CA ARG A 105 15.64 12.04 3.07
C ARG A 105 14.97 10.71 3.40
N VAL A 106 13.90 10.75 4.21
CA VAL A 106 13.27 9.54 4.78
C VAL A 106 11.94 9.19 4.12
N HIS A 107 11.10 10.18 3.80
CA HIS A 107 9.74 9.93 3.32
C HIS A 107 9.43 10.65 2.01
N GLY A 108 10.47 11.02 1.25
CA GLY A 108 10.33 11.83 0.06
C GLY A 108 11.45 11.68 -0.96
N GLY A 109 11.52 12.67 -1.85
CA GLY A 109 12.44 12.70 -2.98
C GLY A 109 11.90 11.97 -4.22
N PRO A 110 12.63 12.05 -5.36
CA PRO A 110 12.12 11.63 -6.66
C PRO A 110 11.63 10.18 -6.73
N ALA A 111 12.28 9.27 -5.99
CA ALA A 111 11.90 7.86 -5.92
C ALA A 111 10.66 7.58 -5.04
N ARG A 112 10.18 8.56 -4.27
CA ARG A 112 9.06 8.42 -3.32
C ARG A 112 8.08 9.60 -3.46
N ALA A 113 7.94 10.10 -4.68
CA ALA A 113 7.12 11.27 -4.98
C ALA A 113 5.63 11.00 -4.72
N VAL A 114 5.15 9.81 -5.05
CA VAL A 114 3.74 9.42 -4.85
C VAL A 114 3.68 8.18 -3.99
N TYR A 115 2.88 8.20 -2.93
CA TYR A 115 2.55 7.02 -2.14
C TYR A 115 1.13 6.54 -2.45
N ALA A 116 0.96 5.29 -2.87
CA ALA A 116 -0.35 4.68 -3.07
C ALA A 116 -0.64 3.59 -2.03
N TYR A 117 -1.90 3.52 -1.60
CA TYR A 117 -2.37 2.49 -0.65
C TYR A 117 -3.61 1.77 -1.17
N PRO A 118 -3.64 0.42 -1.13
CA PRO A 118 -4.80 -0.37 -1.54
C PRO A 118 -6.04 -0.10 -0.68
N ALA A 119 -7.15 0.26 -1.31
CA ALA A 119 -8.45 0.47 -0.66
C ALA A 119 -8.95 -0.78 0.06
N GLN A 120 -8.60 -1.96 -0.45
CA GLN A 120 -9.00 -3.27 0.07
C GLN A 120 -8.41 -3.55 1.46
N HIS A 121 -7.35 -2.85 1.86
CA HIS A 121 -6.75 -3.01 3.18
C HIS A 121 -7.54 -2.28 4.27
N TYR A 122 -8.26 -1.20 3.94
CA TYR A 122 -8.99 -0.38 4.90
C TYR A 122 -10.01 -1.14 5.75
N PRO A 123 -10.90 -1.98 5.18
CA PRO A 123 -11.84 -2.78 5.97
C PRO A 123 -11.14 -3.70 6.98
N LEU A 124 -10.01 -4.31 6.60
CA LEU A 124 -9.23 -5.16 7.49
C LEU A 124 -8.65 -4.35 8.65
N TRP A 125 -8.09 -3.17 8.37
CA TRP A 125 -7.54 -2.29 9.40
C TRP A 125 -8.59 -1.75 10.36
N ARG A 126 -9.79 -1.42 9.88
CA ARG A 126 -10.91 -0.99 10.75
C ARG A 126 -11.22 -2.07 11.80
N CYS A 127 -11.23 -3.33 11.38
CA CYS A 127 -11.43 -4.47 12.27
C CYS A 127 -10.23 -4.68 13.22
N GLU A 128 -9.02 -4.76 12.67
CA GLU A 128 -7.83 -5.14 13.44
C GLU A 128 -7.37 -4.08 14.44
N LEU A 129 -7.64 -2.80 14.18
CA LEU A 129 -7.25 -1.67 15.03
C LEU A 129 -8.39 -1.14 15.90
N ASP A 130 -9.59 -1.73 15.79
CA ASP A 130 -10.82 -1.22 16.38
C ASP A 130 -11.00 0.28 16.11
N LEU A 131 -10.97 0.63 14.82
CA LEU A 131 -10.97 2.00 14.34
C LEU A 131 -11.97 2.17 13.19
N PRO A 132 -13.29 2.15 13.46
CA PRO A 132 -14.33 2.19 12.43
C PRO A 132 -14.30 3.49 11.60
N GLY A 133 -13.81 4.59 12.18
CA GLY A 133 -13.65 5.89 11.52
C GLY A 133 -12.48 6.00 10.56
N LEU A 134 -11.71 4.94 10.32
CA LEU A 134 -10.55 4.96 9.42
C LEU A 134 -10.97 5.30 7.98
N SER A 135 -10.58 6.48 7.50
CA SER A 135 -10.88 7.03 6.17
C SER A 135 -9.64 7.10 5.27
N PHE A 136 -9.86 7.30 3.97
CA PHE A 136 -8.79 7.45 2.99
C PHE A 136 -7.85 8.62 3.33
N GLY A 137 -6.55 8.44 3.05
CA GLY A 137 -5.48 9.36 3.42
C GLY A 137 -4.88 9.12 4.81
N MET A 138 -5.52 8.32 5.68
CA MET A 138 -5.05 8.12 7.06
C MET A 138 -3.77 7.28 7.19
N PHE A 139 -3.34 6.59 6.14
CA PHE A 139 -2.01 5.96 6.09
C PHE A 139 -0.91 6.92 5.56
N GLY A 140 -1.30 8.14 5.21
CA GLY A 140 -0.46 9.17 4.62
C GLY A 140 -0.26 9.00 3.11
N GLU A 141 -1.11 8.21 2.45
CA GLU A 141 -1.06 7.98 1.02
C GLU A 141 -1.62 9.15 0.22
N ASN A 142 -0.98 9.42 -0.92
CA ASN A 142 -1.48 10.35 -1.91
C ASN A 142 -2.61 9.75 -2.73
N LEU A 143 -2.49 8.47 -3.09
CA LEU A 143 -3.47 7.79 -3.93
C LEU A 143 -4.03 6.59 -3.18
N THR A 144 -5.32 6.62 -2.85
CA THR A 144 -6.01 5.39 -2.45
C THR A 144 -6.49 4.69 -3.72
N VAL A 145 -6.04 3.45 -3.94
CA VAL A 145 -6.25 2.74 -5.21
C VAL A 145 -7.03 1.45 -5.01
N GLU A 146 -7.89 1.11 -5.97
CA GLU A 146 -8.63 -0.16 -6.00
C GLU A 146 -8.02 -1.09 -7.05
N GLY A 147 -8.01 -2.40 -6.78
CA GLY A 147 -7.55 -3.43 -7.71
C GLY A 147 -6.03 -3.67 -7.75
N LEU A 148 -5.25 -2.81 -7.10
CA LEU A 148 -3.79 -2.89 -7.00
C LEU A 148 -3.38 -3.29 -5.58
N ASP A 149 -2.43 -4.21 -5.42
CA ASP A 149 -1.82 -4.57 -4.14
C ASP A 149 -0.32 -4.88 -4.30
N GLU A 150 0.37 -5.10 -3.19
CA GLU A 150 1.82 -5.27 -3.11
C GLU A 150 2.31 -6.56 -3.79
N GLU A 151 1.46 -7.59 -3.92
CA GLU A 151 1.79 -8.85 -4.60
C GLU A 151 1.62 -8.73 -6.12
N ALA A 152 0.72 -7.84 -6.59
CA ALA A 152 0.48 -7.62 -8.02
C ALA A 152 1.47 -6.66 -8.68
N VAL A 153 2.10 -5.77 -7.91
CA VAL A 153 3.03 -4.73 -8.40
C VAL A 153 4.47 -5.18 -8.27
N ARG A 154 5.25 -4.98 -9.31
CA ARG A 154 6.70 -5.18 -9.36
C ARG A 154 7.44 -3.87 -9.36
N ILE A 155 8.63 -3.88 -8.79
CA ILE A 155 9.56 -2.75 -8.87
C ILE A 155 9.87 -2.48 -10.35
N GLY A 156 9.74 -1.23 -10.78
CA GLY A 156 9.89 -0.79 -12.17
C GLY A 156 8.62 -0.85 -13.02
N ASP A 157 7.50 -1.38 -12.50
CA ASP A 157 6.23 -1.30 -13.23
C ASP A 157 5.83 0.16 -13.48
N ARG A 158 5.42 0.48 -14.70
CA ARG A 158 4.92 1.81 -15.06
C ARG A 158 3.43 1.82 -15.24
N PHE A 159 2.79 2.80 -14.61
CA PHE A 159 1.36 3.02 -14.68
C PHE A 159 1.05 4.41 -15.20
N ARG A 160 0.01 4.49 -16.04
CA ARG A 160 -0.65 5.75 -16.35
C ARG A 160 -1.71 6.02 -15.29
N ALA A 161 -1.62 7.19 -14.66
CA ALA A 161 -2.55 7.68 -13.65
C ALA A 161 -3.05 9.04 -14.12
N GLY A 162 -4.31 9.14 -14.55
CA GLY A 162 -4.79 10.34 -15.25
C GLY A 162 -3.94 10.63 -16.49
N THR A 163 -3.27 11.78 -16.52
CA THR A 163 -2.29 12.14 -17.56
C THR A 163 -0.83 11.87 -17.19
N ALA A 164 -0.55 11.62 -15.91
CA ALA A 164 0.78 11.33 -15.39
C ALA A 164 1.22 9.87 -15.69
N VAL A 165 2.53 9.65 -15.67
CA VAL A 165 3.14 8.30 -15.70
C VAL A 165 4.01 8.13 -14.46
N ILE A 166 3.72 7.10 -13.69
CA ILE A 166 4.38 6.79 -12.43
C ILE A 166 5.02 5.40 -12.48
N GLU A 167 6.18 5.23 -11.86
CA GLU A 167 6.96 3.97 -11.85
C GLU A 167 7.13 3.47 -10.42
N ALA A 168 6.81 2.20 -10.16
CA ALA A 168 6.87 1.62 -8.82
C ALA A 168 8.32 1.49 -8.35
N THR A 169 8.64 1.99 -7.17
CA THR A 169 10.03 2.05 -6.66
C THR A 169 10.27 1.21 -5.42
N GLY A 170 9.22 0.91 -4.64
CA GLY A 170 9.37 0.12 -3.43
C GLY A 170 8.18 0.15 -2.49
N PRO A 171 8.23 -0.67 -1.43
CA PRO A 171 7.24 -0.62 -0.36
C PRO A 171 7.44 0.62 0.51
N ARG A 172 6.39 1.04 1.21
CA ARG A 172 6.53 1.96 2.33
C ARG A 172 6.78 1.19 3.62
N LEU A 173 7.96 1.38 4.20
CA LEU A 173 8.21 0.90 5.56
C LEU A 173 7.47 1.79 6.57
N PRO A 174 6.66 1.21 7.48
CA PRO A 174 5.96 1.97 8.50
C PRO A 174 6.96 2.62 9.47
N CYS A 175 6.58 3.78 10.01
CA CYS A 175 7.33 4.48 11.04
C CYS A 175 6.38 4.96 12.14
N PHE A 176 6.94 5.44 13.26
CA PHE A 176 6.15 5.89 14.41
C PHE A 176 5.13 6.99 14.07
N LYS A 177 5.32 7.76 12.99
CA LYS A 177 4.36 8.80 12.56
C LYS A 177 3.00 8.20 12.19
N LEU A 178 2.96 6.95 11.71
CA LEU A 178 1.71 6.23 11.45
C LEU A 178 0.99 5.88 12.76
N ALA A 179 1.72 5.37 13.76
CA ALA A 179 1.18 5.14 15.10
C ALA A 179 0.64 6.42 15.73
N LEU A 180 1.35 7.54 15.54
CA LEU A 180 0.90 8.88 15.94
C LEU A 180 -0.42 9.24 15.25
N ARG A 181 -0.51 9.09 13.92
CA ARG A 181 -1.71 9.48 13.15
C ARG A 181 -2.97 8.70 13.55
N LEU A 182 -2.79 7.41 13.79
CA LEU A 182 -3.87 6.47 14.07
C LEU A 182 -4.14 6.29 15.56
N GLU A 183 -3.29 6.86 16.42
CA GLU A 183 -3.32 6.69 17.87
C GLU A 183 -3.31 5.20 18.27
N ARG A 184 -2.50 4.40 17.57
CA ARG A 184 -2.36 2.95 17.77
C ARG A 184 -0.90 2.54 17.56
N GLU A 185 -0.16 2.25 18.63
CA GLU A 185 1.26 1.86 18.52
C GLU A 185 1.45 0.53 17.76
N ALA A 186 0.55 -0.43 17.99
CA ALA A 186 0.61 -1.76 17.37
C ALA A 186 0.51 -1.75 15.82
N VAL A 187 0.09 -0.65 15.20
CA VAL A 187 -0.07 -0.60 13.74
C VAL A 187 1.25 -0.76 12.99
N VAL A 188 2.38 -0.34 13.58
CA VAL A 188 3.70 -0.42 12.94
C VAL A 188 4.12 -1.88 12.79
N GLU A 189 4.14 -2.62 13.90
CA GLU A 189 4.47 -4.06 13.90
C GLU A 189 3.48 -4.84 13.05
N ARG A 190 2.19 -4.52 13.15
CA ARG A 190 1.16 -5.21 12.37
C ARG A 190 1.29 -4.97 10.87
N MET A 191 1.65 -3.76 10.45
CA MET A 191 1.87 -3.44 9.04
C MET A 191 3.08 -4.22 8.51
N LEU A 192 4.16 -4.32 9.29
CA LEU A 192 5.31 -5.15 8.93
C LEU A 192 4.92 -6.63 8.82
N ALA A 193 4.23 -7.17 9.82
CA ALA A 193 3.85 -8.59 9.87
C ALA A 193 2.90 -9.00 8.73
N THR A 194 2.02 -8.09 8.31
CA THR A 194 1.04 -8.37 7.25
C THR A 194 1.51 -7.99 5.86
N GLY A 195 2.59 -7.21 5.73
CA GLY A 195 3.10 -6.73 4.43
C GLY A 195 2.22 -5.69 3.74
N ARG A 196 1.12 -5.24 4.36
CA ARG A 196 0.17 -4.24 3.85
C ARG A 196 0.76 -2.83 3.88
N THR A 197 1.85 -2.64 3.15
CA THR A 197 2.73 -1.47 3.16
C THR A 197 2.32 -0.41 2.14
N GLY A 198 1.61 -0.79 1.09
CA GLY A 198 1.39 0.02 -0.10
C GLY A 198 2.65 0.17 -0.94
N VAL A 199 2.61 1.10 -1.89
CA VAL A 199 3.62 1.23 -2.94
C VAL A 199 4.04 2.69 -3.11
N TYR A 200 5.34 2.96 -3.10
CA TYR A 200 5.90 4.22 -3.57
C TYR A 200 6.12 4.19 -5.08
N PHE A 201 5.94 5.36 -5.67
CA PHE A 201 6.22 5.60 -7.08
C PHE A 201 7.08 6.85 -7.28
N ALA A 202 7.95 6.77 -8.29
CA ALA A 202 8.56 7.92 -8.93
C ALA A 202 7.64 8.45 -10.03
N VAL A 203 7.77 9.73 -10.36
CA VAL A 203 7.03 10.36 -11.47
C VAL A 203 7.94 10.44 -12.68
N VAL A 204 7.65 9.60 -13.68
CA VAL A 204 8.37 9.53 -14.95
C VAL A 204 7.96 10.69 -15.85
N ARG A 205 6.64 10.91 -15.96
CA ARG A 205 6.03 12.02 -16.67
C ARG A 205 5.03 12.72 -15.76
N GLU A 206 5.21 14.02 -15.58
CA GLU A 206 4.31 14.87 -14.83
C GLU A 206 2.93 14.94 -15.50
N GLY A 207 1.91 15.30 -14.71
CA GLY A 207 0.55 15.35 -15.22
C GLY A 207 -0.45 15.73 -14.14
N ILE A 208 -1.69 15.29 -14.32
CA ILE A 208 -2.82 15.58 -13.44
C ILE A 208 -3.51 14.26 -13.11
N VAL A 209 -3.92 14.13 -11.85
CA VAL A 209 -4.70 13.00 -11.34
C VAL A 209 -5.96 13.50 -10.63
N ALA A 210 -7.03 12.71 -10.71
CA ALA A 210 -8.27 12.95 -9.99
C ALA A 210 -8.84 11.64 -9.44
N ALA A 211 -9.69 11.75 -8.42
CA ALA A 211 -10.47 10.60 -7.97
C ALA A 211 -11.40 10.11 -9.10
N GLY A 212 -11.44 8.80 -9.32
CA GLY A 212 -12.14 8.18 -10.43
C GLY A 212 -11.26 7.83 -11.63
N ASP A 213 -10.06 8.40 -11.74
CA ASP A 213 -9.12 8.08 -12.82
C ASP A 213 -8.76 6.60 -12.83
N ARG A 214 -8.58 6.06 -14.04
CA ARG A 214 -8.03 4.72 -14.22
C ARG A 214 -6.55 4.71 -13.91
N LEU A 215 -6.10 3.59 -13.34
CA LEU A 215 -4.69 3.29 -13.15
C LEU A 215 -4.30 2.16 -14.10
N GLU A 216 -3.65 2.49 -15.21
CA GLU A 216 -3.41 1.53 -16.29
C GLU A 216 -1.95 1.10 -16.29
N LEU A 217 -1.69 -0.20 -16.18
CA LEU A 217 -0.34 -0.74 -16.35
C LEU A 217 0.09 -0.56 -17.81
N MET A 218 1.11 0.27 -18.02
CA MET A 218 1.69 0.58 -19.33
C MET A 218 2.84 -0.37 -19.65
N GLU A 219 3.72 -0.60 -18.67
CA GLU A 219 4.94 -1.38 -18.83
C GLU A 219 5.11 -2.29 -17.60
N ARG A 220 5.34 -3.57 -17.86
CA ARG A 220 5.58 -4.59 -16.83
C ARG A 220 7.08 -4.82 -16.72
N ALA A 221 7.65 -4.62 -15.54
CA ALA A 221 9.04 -4.97 -15.28
C ALA A 221 9.18 -6.49 -15.08
N ALA A 222 9.30 -7.23 -16.19
CA ALA A 222 9.39 -8.69 -16.16
C ALA A 222 10.66 -9.14 -15.41
N GLY A 223 10.51 -10.11 -14.51
CA GLY A 223 11.62 -10.64 -13.70
C GLY A 223 12.01 -9.81 -12.48
N ALA A 224 11.51 -8.58 -12.34
CA ALA A 224 11.71 -7.79 -11.13
C ALA A 224 10.88 -8.35 -9.95
N PRO A 225 11.36 -8.22 -8.70
CA PRO A 225 10.61 -8.63 -7.53
C PRO A 225 9.33 -7.81 -7.38
N THR A 226 8.32 -8.44 -6.79
CA THR A 226 7.12 -7.74 -6.32
C THR A 226 7.45 -6.79 -5.18
N VAL A 227 6.58 -5.81 -4.95
CA VAL A 227 6.68 -4.92 -3.79
C VAL A 227 6.60 -5.73 -2.49
N ALA A 228 5.75 -6.75 -2.44
CA ALA A 228 5.65 -7.66 -1.29
C ALA A 228 6.94 -8.44 -1.02
N GLU A 229 7.59 -9.00 -2.05
CA GLU A 229 8.89 -9.66 -1.91
C GLU A 229 9.97 -8.69 -1.42
N THR A 230 9.98 -7.47 -1.96
CA THR A 230 10.90 -6.41 -1.55
C THR A 230 10.68 -6.02 -0.08
N ALA A 231 9.43 -5.91 0.36
CA ALA A 231 9.08 -5.62 1.75
C ALA A 231 9.58 -6.73 2.69
N ARG A 232 9.32 -8.00 2.34
CA ARG A 232 9.77 -9.18 3.10
C ARG A 232 11.30 -9.27 3.20
N ALA A 233 12.03 -8.85 2.17
CA ALA A 233 13.50 -8.82 2.21
C ALA A 233 14.00 -7.76 3.20
N ARG A 234 13.45 -6.54 3.15
CA ARG A 234 13.86 -5.42 4.02
C ARG A 234 13.49 -5.61 5.49
N SER A 235 12.35 -6.25 5.78
CA SER A 235 11.95 -6.52 7.16
C SER A 235 12.87 -7.52 7.86
N ARG A 236 13.49 -8.44 7.10
CA ARG A 236 14.43 -9.45 7.63
C ARG A 236 15.79 -8.85 7.97
N THR A 237 16.27 -7.89 7.19
CA THR A 237 17.55 -7.20 7.44
C THR A 237 17.44 -6.22 8.62
N SER A 238 16.29 -5.57 8.82
CA SER A 238 16.10 -4.69 10.00
C SER A 238 16.02 -5.44 11.33
N SER A 239 15.63 -6.72 11.31
CA SER A 239 15.60 -7.56 12.51
C SER A 239 16.96 -8.18 12.87
N SER A 240 17.92 -8.22 11.94
CA SER A 240 19.28 -8.70 12.22
C SER A 240 20.21 -7.61 12.77
N ASP A 241 19.89 -6.33 12.55
CA ASP A 241 20.67 -5.19 13.07
C ASP A 241 20.15 -4.63 14.40
N ALA A 242 19.08 -5.22 14.97
CA ALA A 242 18.45 -4.74 16.21
C ALA A 242 19.02 -5.40 17.49
N SER A 243 20.07 -6.22 17.38
CA SER A 243 20.79 -6.81 18.51
C SER A 243 22.14 -6.12 18.69
N ASP A 244 22.13 -4.97 19.37
CA ASP A 244 23.11 -4.47 20.36
C ASP A 244 23.17 -2.93 20.39
N PRO A 245 22.52 -2.27 21.38
CA PRO A 245 22.80 -0.88 21.73
C PRO A 245 23.55 -0.84 23.08
N SER A 246 24.71 -1.49 23.17
CA SER A 246 25.69 -1.25 24.24
C SER A 246 26.93 -0.57 23.63
N GLY A 247 26.87 0.76 23.57
CA GLY A 247 28.01 1.63 23.29
C GLY A 247 27.83 2.94 24.02
#